data_AF-A0A538SC13-F1
#
_entry.id   AF-A0A538SC13-F1
#
_cell.length_a   1.000
_cell.length_b   1.000
_cell.length_c   1.000
_cell.angle_alpha   90.00
_cell.angle_beta   90.00
_cell.angle_gamma   90.00
#
_symmetry.space_group_name_H-M   'P 1'
#
loop_
_entity.id
_entity.type
_entity.pdbx_description
1 polymer ?
#
loop_
_entity_poly.entity_id
_entity_poly.type
_entity_poly.pdbx_seq_one_letter_code
_entity_poly.pdbx_strand_id
1 'polypeptide(L)'
;MMRPVALLLLALTANGAVYEWGGPARKGVRELEAKKYDEALRDLRAGRAELPQAAGIPYDEGLAHFGRGSPDSAVARFQEAMKLRGDPARAAAAYNLGNLAMRGKDYRRAAGYYKDALRIAPGDLDAKRNLEEALRRMREPRSQERQQPKSGGSGPSTPEGSQSPLPKGKGEQQPPRGSPGEFTKQEAERWLQALEAERRARRQESKSKSDQGGGNRDW
;
A
#
# COMPACT_ATOMS: atom_id res chain seq x y z
N MET A 1 57.69 49.13 -9.83
CA MET A 1 58.47 48.36 -8.84
C MET A 1 57.52 47.44 -8.07
N MET A 2 57.88 46.15 -7.97
CA MET A 2 57.47 45.12 -6.98
C MET A 2 56.02 44.55 -7.00
N ARG A 3 55.93 43.22 -7.23
CA ARG A 3 54.85 42.24 -6.87
C ARG A 3 55.33 41.48 -5.59
N PRO A 4 54.66 40.47 -4.94
CA PRO A 4 53.27 39.92 -4.91
C PRO A 4 52.74 39.53 -3.47
N VAL A 5 51.63 38.73 -3.39
CA VAL A 5 51.17 37.78 -2.30
C VAL A 5 50.51 38.44 -1.06
N ALA A 6 49.37 38.04 -0.46
CA ALA A 6 48.93 36.69 -0.07
C ALA A 6 47.42 36.57 0.30
N LEU A 7 46.82 35.45 -0.15
CA LEU A 7 46.02 34.47 0.59
C LEU A 7 44.74 34.85 1.38
N LEU A 8 43.61 34.41 0.80
CA LEU A 8 42.68 33.38 1.34
C LEU A 8 42.06 33.58 2.73
N LEU A 9 40.74 33.80 2.77
CA LEU A 9 39.85 33.00 3.61
C LEU A 9 38.49 32.80 2.90
N LEU A 10 38.27 31.54 2.49
CA LEU A 10 36.99 30.96 2.12
C LEU A 10 35.92 31.32 3.16
N ALA A 11 34.97 32.18 2.80
CA ALA A 11 33.65 32.18 3.42
C ALA A 11 32.72 31.34 2.56
N LEU A 12 32.99 30.02 2.55
CA LEU A 12 32.03 29.02 2.09
C LEU A 12 30.96 28.94 3.18
N THR A 13 30.05 29.92 3.18
CA THR A 13 28.88 29.93 4.05
C THR A 13 28.01 28.75 3.68
N ALA A 14 28.19 27.63 4.38
CA ALA A 14 27.22 26.63 4.83
C ALA A 14 26.08 26.13 3.89
N ASN A 15 26.04 26.52 2.62
CA ASN A 15 25.03 26.15 1.64
C ASN A 15 25.61 25.37 0.46
N GLY A 16 26.94 25.29 0.33
CA GLY A 16 27.61 24.50 -0.70
C GLY A 16 27.51 22.98 -0.46
N ALA A 17 27.50 22.55 0.80
CA ALA A 17 27.43 21.12 1.17
C ALA A 17 26.01 20.54 1.11
N VAL A 18 24.97 21.38 1.06
CA VAL A 18 23.58 20.94 0.82
C VAL A 18 23.39 20.48 -0.64
N TYR A 19 24.31 20.86 -1.53
CA TYR A 19 24.24 20.63 -2.98
C TYR A 19 25.33 19.73 -3.57
N GLU A 20 26.17 19.07 -2.77
CA GLU A 20 27.02 17.96 -3.27
C GLU A 20 26.21 16.65 -3.36
N TRP A 21 25.17 16.65 -4.21
CA TRP A 21 24.55 15.49 -4.85
C TRP A 21 24.02 14.37 -3.92
N GLY A 22 23.32 14.76 -2.87
CA GLY A 22 22.04 14.11 -2.53
C GLY A 22 21.82 13.66 -1.09
N GLY A 23 22.64 14.04 -0.13
CA GLY A 23 22.44 13.64 1.27
C GLY A 23 22.35 12.12 1.48
N PRO A 24 22.24 11.66 2.73
CA PRO A 24 22.18 10.23 3.02
C PRO A 24 20.94 9.56 2.41
N ALA A 25 19.78 10.23 2.44
CA ALA A 25 18.54 9.69 1.88
C ALA A 25 18.65 9.35 0.38
N ARG A 26 19.13 10.27 -0.48
CA ARG A 26 19.21 9.96 -1.92
C ARG A 26 20.32 8.97 -2.21
N LYS A 27 21.39 8.93 -1.41
CA LYS A 27 22.39 7.86 -1.51
C LYS A 27 21.76 6.50 -1.22
N GLY A 28 20.96 6.40 -0.17
CA GLY A 28 20.20 5.19 0.16
C GLY A 28 19.24 4.76 -0.94
N VAL A 29 18.53 5.70 -1.59
CA VAL A 29 17.68 5.38 -2.76
C VAL A 29 18.47 4.82 -3.94
N ARG A 30 19.64 5.41 -4.27
CA ARG A 30 20.52 4.88 -5.33
C ARG A 30 21.04 3.48 -5.00
N GLU A 31 21.36 3.23 -3.74
CA GLU A 31 21.79 1.91 -3.26
C GLU A 31 20.65 0.88 -3.35
N LEU A 32 19.42 1.29 -3.07
CA LEU A 32 18.22 0.47 -3.25
C LEU A 32 18.01 0.09 -4.72
N GLU A 33 18.14 1.05 -5.65
CA GLU A 33 18.09 0.79 -7.10
C GLU A 33 19.18 -0.18 -7.54
N ALA A 34 20.37 -0.07 -6.94
CA ALA A 34 21.49 -0.99 -7.14
C ALA A 34 21.35 -2.33 -6.37
N LYS A 35 20.23 -2.56 -5.68
CA LYS A 35 19.94 -3.76 -4.86
C LYS A 35 20.93 -4.00 -3.71
N LYS A 36 21.63 -2.96 -3.27
CA LYS A 36 22.53 -2.94 -2.10
C LYS A 36 21.72 -2.64 -0.85
N TYR A 37 20.92 -3.62 -0.42
CA TYR A 37 19.85 -3.37 0.53
C TYR A 37 20.32 -2.97 1.93
N ASP A 38 21.42 -3.54 2.42
CA ASP A 38 21.91 -3.24 3.77
C ASP A 38 22.60 -1.87 3.84
N GLU A 39 23.31 -1.48 2.78
CA GLU A 39 23.81 -0.11 2.60
C GLU A 39 22.66 0.88 2.50
N ALA A 40 21.66 0.59 1.65
CA ALA A 40 20.48 1.43 1.50
C ALA A 40 19.78 1.69 2.84
N LEU A 41 19.58 0.65 3.66
CA LEU A 41 18.97 0.79 4.99
C LEU A 41 19.79 1.64 5.96
N ARG A 42 21.12 1.61 5.87
CA ARG A 42 22.00 2.45 6.69
C ARG A 42 21.83 3.92 6.32
N ASP A 43 21.87 4.22 5.03
CA ASP A 43 21.87 5.59 4.51
C ASP A 43 20.46 6.22 4.55
N LEU A 44 19.41 5.44 4.30
CA LEU A 44 18.02 5.86 4.53
C LEU A 44 17.77 6.22 6.00
N ARG A 45 18.30 5.44 6.94
CA ARG A 45 18.19 5.73 8.38
C ARG A 45 18.87 7.05 8.74
N ALA A 46 20.05 7.32 8.17
CA ALA A 46 20.73 8.59 8.36
C ALA A 46 19.91 9.76 7.78
N GLY A 47 19.32 9.58 6.60
CA GLY A 47 18.49 10.60 5.94
C GLY A 47 17.18 10.90 6.68
N ARG A 48 16.67 9.96 7.47
CA ARG A 48 15.47 10.16 8.30
C ARG A 48 15.63 11.29 9.33
N ALA A 49 16.83 11.48 9.87
CA ALA A 49 17.08 12.55 10.84
C ALA A 49 16.91 13.95 10.21
N GLU A 50 17.19 14.07 8.91
CA GLU A 50 17.05 15.31 8.15
C GLU A 50 15.60 15.53 7.66
N LEU A 51 14.86 14.45 7.41
CA LEU A 51 13.50 14.48 6.85
C LEU A 51 12.51 13.63 7.69
N PRO A 52 12.25 13.97 8.96
CA PRO A 52 11.50 13.10 9.88
C PRO A 52 10.02 12.91 9.54
N GLN A 53 9.45 13.74 8.67
CA GLN A 53 8.05 13.69 8.26
C GLN A 53 7.85 13.16 6.83
N ALA A 54 8.94 12.84 6.11
CA ALA A 54 8.85 12.29 4.76
C ALA A 54 8.43 10.82 4.82
N ALA A 55 7.30 10.48 4.19
CA ALA A 55 6.86 9.08 4.09
C ALA A 55 7.74 8.28 3.11
N GLY A 56 8.44 8.95 2.21
CA GLY A 56 9.41 8.34 1.28
C GLY A 56 10.46 7.48 1.99
N ILE A 57 11.05 7.97 3.09
CA ILE A 57 12.13 7.22 3.79
C ILE A 57 11.66 5.86 4.33
N PRO A 58 10.62 5.76 5.18
CA PRO A 58 10.13 4.45 5.60
C PRO A 58 9.54 3.63 4.44
N TYR A 59 9.05 4.26 3.36
CA TYR A 59 8.65 3.51 2.16
C TYR A 59 9.85 2.81 1.49
N ASP A 60 10.94 3.54 1.26
CA ASP A 60 12.15 3.00 0.64
C ASP A 60 12.84 1.95 1.54
N GLU A 61 12.81 2.14 2.86
CA GLU A 61 13.26 1.11 3.80
C GLU A 61 12.39 -0.16 3.69
N GLY A 62 11.09 0.00 3.51
CA GLY A 62 10.18 -1.12 3.25
C GLY A 62 10.54 -1.89 1.98
N LEU A 63 10.88 -1.17 0.90
CA LEU A 63 11.38 -1.78 -0.34
C LEU A 63 12.71 -2.51 -0.12
N ALA A 64 13.65 -1.91 0.60
CA ALA A 64 14.95 -2.51 0.90
C ALA A 64 14.81 -3.80 1.73
N HIS A 65 13.99 -3.77 2.79
CA HIS A 65 13.67 -4.95 3.60
C HIS A 65 13.01 -6.05 2.78
N PHE A 66 12.09 -5.69 1.89
CA PHE A 66 11.45 -6.65 1.01
C PHE A 66 12.45 -7.29 0.03
N GLY A 67 13.31 -6.48 -0.61
CA GLY A 67 14.32 -6.93 -1.56
C GLY A 67 15.35 -7.89 -0.95
N ARG A 68 15.71 -7.70 0.33
CA ARG A 68 16.61 -8.61 1.07
C ARG A 68 15.92 -9.83 1.70
N GLY A 69 14.64 -10.06 1.41
CA GLY A 69 13.90 -11.23 1.92
C GLY A 69 13.40 -11.10 3.36
N SER A 70 13.20 -9.88 3.87
CA SER A 70 12.62 -9.60 5.20
C SER A 70 11.21 -9.00 5.09
N PRO A 71 10.19 -9.75 4.66
CA PRO A 71 8.84 -9.22 4.40
C PRO A 71 8.15 -8.66 5.65
N ASP A 72 8.37 -9.22 6.84
CA ASP A 72 7.77 -8.71 8.07
C ASP A 72 8.30 -7.32 8.45
N SER A 73 9.61 -7.10 8.27
CA SER A 73 10.21 -5.78 8.43
C SER A 73 9.69 -4.80 7.39
N ALA A 74 9.46 -5.25 6.15
CA ALA A 74 8.86 -4.43 5.10
C ALA A 74 7.45 -3.99 5.47
N VAL A 75 6.62 -4.89 6.01
CA VAL A 75 5.27 -4.55 6.51
C VAL A 75 5.34 -3.44 7.55
N ALA A 76 6.22 -3.56 8.55
CA ALA A 76 6.35 -2.56 9.61
C ALA A 76 6.71 -1.16 9.05
N ARG A 77 7.64 -1.11 8.09
CA ARG A 77 8.08 0.13 7.45
C ARG A 77 7.03 0.75 6.54
N PHE A 78 6.33 -0.03 5.73
CA PHE A 78 5.22 0.50 4.94
C PHE A 78 4.06 1.01 5.81
N GLN A 79 3.78 0.35 6.94
CA GLN A 79 2.77 0.83 7.90
C GLN A 79 3.16 2.17 8.53
N GLU A 80 4.45 2.36 8.81
CA GLU A 80 4.99 3.64 9.24
C GLU A 80 4.81 4.72 8.18
N ALA A 81 5.17 4.42 6.92
CA ALA A 81 4.98 5.34 5.80
C ALA A 81 3.51 5.77 5.64
N MET A 82 2.55 4.85 5.75
CA MET A 82 1.10 5.19 5.67
C MET A 82 0.63 6.20 6.73
N LYS A 83 1.26 6.22 7.91
CA LYS A 83 0.91 7.10 9.04
C LYS A 83 1.39 8.53 8.84
N LEU A 84 2.50 8.74 8.12
CA LEU A 84 3.07 10.06 7.86
C LEU A 84 2.25 10.79 6.78
N ARG A 85 1.51 11.82 7.15
CA ARG A 85 0.55 12.52 6.27
C ARG A 85 1.26 13.52 5.34
N GLY A 86 0.63 13.83 4.20
CA GLY A 86 1.09 14.88 3.27
C GLY A 86 2.02 14.41 2.15
N ASP A 87 2.42 13.14 2.14
CA ASP A 87 3.37 12.58 1.18
C ASP A 87 2.69 11.61 0.19
N PRO A 88 2.97 11.71 -1.13
CA PRO A 88 2.49 10.76 -2.14
C PRO A 88 2.90 9.29 -1.90
N ALA A 89 4.05 9.03 -1.26
CA ALA A 89 4.58 7.69 -1.01
C ALA A 89 3.64 6.83 -0.14
N ARG A 90 2.70 7.44 0.59
CA ARG A 90 1.67 6.74 1.37
C ARG A 90 0.78 5.84 0.52
N ALA A 91 0.43 6.28 -0.69
CA ALA A 91 -0.38 5.47 -1.61
C ALA A 91 0.39 4.22 -2.04
N ALA A 92 1.66 4.40 -2.42
CA ALA A 92 2.54 3.31 -2.80
C ALA A 92 2.82 2.34 -1.63
N ALA A 93 2.96 2.86 -0.40
CA ALA A 93 3.10 2.03 0.80
C ALA A 93 1.86 1.18 1.06
N ALA A 94 0.65 1.76 0.95
CA ALA A 94 -0.61 1.03 1.05
C ALA A 94 -0.72 -0.04 -0.05
N TYR A 95 -0.40 0.31 -1.29
CA TYR A 95 -0.37 -0.64 -2.41
C TYR A 95 0.57 -1.83 -2.14
N ASN A 96 1.79 -1.58 -1.65
CA ASN A 96 2.75 -2.64 -1.34
C ASN A 96 2.34 -3.50 -0.14
N LEU A 97 1.68 -2.93 0.87
CA LEU A 97 1.05 -3.70 1.94
C LEU A 97 -0.06 -4.60 1.42
N GLY A 98 -0.84 -4.12 0.44
CA GLY A 98 -1.82 -4.92 -0.29
C GLY A 98 -1.17 -6.10 -0.99
N ASN A 99 -0.06 -5.87 -1.71
CA ASN A 99 0.68 -6.93 -2.40
C ASN A 99 1.24 -7.98 -1.44
N LEU A 100 1.80 -7.56 -0.30
CA LEU A 100 2.30 -8.47 0.74
C LEU A 100 1.17 -9.30 1.34
N ALA A 101 0.03 -8.69 1.64
CA ALA A 101 -1.14 -9.41 2.12
C ALA A 101 -1.70 -10.40 1.08
N MET A 102 -1.73 -10.03 -0.21
CA MET A 102 -2.10 -10.94 -1.30
C MET A 102 -1.21 -12.18 -1.35
N ARG A 103 0.12 -12.00 -1.23
CA ARG A 103 1.09 -13.11 -1.20
C ARG A 103 0.87 -14.02 0.00
N GLY A 104 0.54 -13.44 1.16
CA GLY A 104 0.14 -14.18 2.36
C GLY A 104 -1.26 -14.79 2.30
N LYS A 105 -1.97 -14.67 1.17
CA LYS A 105 -3.38 -15.09 0.99
C LYS A 105 -4.36 -14.43 1.99
N ASP A 106 -3.95 -13.33 2.63
CA ASP A 106 -4.83 -12.49 3.44
C ASP A 106 -5.55 -11.50 2.53
N TYR A 107 -6.48 -12.03 1.73
CA TYR A 107 -7.22 -11.27 0.74
C TYR A 107 -8.07 -10.16 1.37
N ARG A 108 -8.48 -10.33 2.63
CA ARG A 108 -9.24 -9.33 3.37
C ARG A 108 -8.38 -8.10 3.64
N ARG A 109 -7.18 -8.29 4.22
CA ARG A 109 -6.26 -7.17 4.46
C ARG A 109 -5.76 -6.55 3.18
N ALA A 110 -5.53 -7.37 2.15
CA ALA A 110 -5.16 -6.89 0.84
C ALA A 110 -6.20 -5.89 0.28
N ALA A 111 -7.48 -6.27 0.30
CA ALA A 111 -8.57 -5.40 -0.15
C ALA A 111 -8.63 -4.07 0.64
N GLY A 112 -8.43 -4.15 1.97
CA GLY A 112 -8.35 -2.96 2.82
C GLY A 112 -7.22 -2.01 2.41
N TYR A 113 -6.02 -2.53 2.18
CA TYR A 113 -4.87 -1.71 1.80
C TYR A 113 -4.98 -1.14 0.39
N TYR A 114 -5.50 -1.89 -0.59
CA TYR A 114 -5.76 -1.33 -1.92
C TYR A 114 -6.85 -0.26 -1.91
N LYS A 115 -7.90 -0.42 -1.08
CA LYS A 115 -8.90 0.64 -0.84
C LYS A 115 -8.23 1.89 -0.29
N ASP A 116 -7.31 1.76 0.67
CA ASP A 116 -6.56 2.89 1.21
C ASP A 116 -5.65 3.56 0.16
N ALA A 117 -4.99 2.78 -0.70
CA ALA A 117 -4.20 3.32 -1.81
C ALA A 117 -5.08 4.15 -2.77
N LEU A 118 -6.23 3.61 -3.18
CA LEU A 118 -7.19 4.29 -4.07
C LEU A 118 -7.85 5.52 -3.44
N ARG A 119 -7.98 5.57 -2.11
CA ARG A 119 -8.45 6.77 -1.41
C ARG A 119 -7.45 7.92 -1.53
N ILE A 120 -6.16 7.62 -1.69
CA ILE A 120 -5.09 8.62 -1.83
C ILE A 120 -4.84 8.93 -3.32
N ALA A 121 -4.82 7.89 -4.15
CA ALA A 121 -4.61 7.98 -5.60
C ALA A 121 -5.76 7.28 -6.36
N PRO A 122 -6.90 7.96 -6.59
CA PRO A 122 -8.08 7.35 -7.22
C PRO A 122 -7.88 6.83 -8.64
N GLY A 123 -6.86 7.33 -9.34
CA GLY A 123 -6.51 6.94 -10.71
C GLY A 123 -5.56 5.75 -10.83
N ASP A 124 -5.13 5.15 -9.72
CA ASP A 124 -4.21 4.01 -9.74
C ASP A 124 -4.92 2.74 -10.28
N LEU A 125 -4.68 2.44 -11.55
CA LEU A 125 -5.31 1.30 -12.24
C LEU A 125 -4.81 -0.05 -11.70
N ASP A 126 -3.58 -0.13 -11.23
CA ASP A 126 -3.02 -1.38 -10.69
C ASP A 126 -3.62 -1.67 -9.31
N ALA A 127 -3.74 -0.65 -8.45
CA ALA A 127 -4.45 -0.78 -7.17
C ALA A 127 -5.91 -1.21 -7.38
N LYS A 128 -6.59 -0.67 -8.40
CA LYS A 128 -7.97 -1.04 -8.75
C LYS A 128 -8.08 -2.50 -9.19
N ARG A 129 -7.19 -2.95 -10.08
CA ARG A 129 -7.15 -4.35 -10.56
C ARG A 129 -6.83 -5.32 -9.43
N ASN A 130 -5.88 -4.98 -8.56
CA ASN A 130 -5.51 -5.84 -7.45
C ASN A 130 -6.58 -5.88 -6.36
N LEU A 131 -7.32 -4.79 -6.14
CA LEU A 131 -8.51 -4.79 -5.27
C LEU A 131 -9.55 -5.75 -5.81
N GLU A 132 -9.91 -5.66 -7.10
CA GLU A 132 -10.85 -6.59 -7.74
C GLU A 132 -10.44 -8.05 -7.55
N GLU A 133 -9.17 -8.36 -7.77
CA GLU A 133 -8.66 -9.72 -7.59
C GLU A 133 -8.74 -10.17 -6.13
N ALA A 134 -8.38 -9.31 -5.17
CA ALA A 134 -8.52 -9.60 -3.75
C ALA A 134 -9.99 -9.92 -3.39
N LEU A 135 -10.94 -9.12 -3.87
CA LEU A 135 -12.37 -9.32 -3.62
C LEU A 135 -12.90 -10.62 -4.26
N ARG A 136 -12.41 -10.96 -5.46
CA ARG A 136 -12.74 -12.23 -6.13
C ARG A 136 -12.25 -13.42 -5.31
N ARG A 137 -11.01 -13.39 -4.83
CA ARG A 137 -10.43 -14.44 -3.97
C ARG A 137 -11.12 -14.56 -2.61
N MET A 138 -11.66 -13.45 -2.07
CA MET A 138 -12.48 -13.49 -0.86
C MET A 138 -13.84 -14.19 -1.07
N ARG A 139 -14.39 -14.16 -2.30
CA ARG A 139 -15.66 -14.81 -2.65
C ARG A 139 -15.50 -16.29 -2.98
N GLU A 140 -14.33 -16.71 -3.43
CA GLU A 140 -14.02 -18.12 -3.61
C GLU A 140 -14.12 -18.82 -2.24
N PRO A 141 -15.06 -19.77 -2.06
CA PRO A 141 -15.04 -20.62 -0.87
C PRO A 141 -13.65 -21.28 -0.82
N ARG A 142 -13.08 -21.46 0.37
CA ARG A 142 -11.81 -22.19 0.56
C ARG A 142 -11.93 -23.65 0.07
N SER A 143 -11.98 -23.86 -1.24
CA SER A 143 -11.94 -25.17 -1.90
C SER A 143 -10.59 -25.86 -1.66
N GLN A 144 -9.57 -25.10 -1.27
CA GLN A 144 -8.25 -25.60 -0.88
C GLN A 144 -8.17 -26.12 0.56
N GLU A 145 -9.16 -25.88 1.43
CA GLU A 145 -9.14 -26.38 2.81
C GLU A 145 -9.90 -27.71 2.99
N ARG A 146 -10.56 -28.19 1.92
CA ARG A 146 -11.27 -29.48 1.87
C ARG A 146 -10.36 -30.69 1.56
N GLN A 147 -9.05 -30.49 1.37
CA GLN A 147 -8.11 -31.56 1.03
C GLN A 147 -7.00 -31.79 2.09
N GLN A 148 -7.28 -31.49 3.37
CA GLN A 148 -6.47 -32.10 4.44
C GLN A 148 -7.18 -33.37 4.90
N PRO A 149 -6.56 -34.57 4.75
CA PRO A 149 -7.08 -35.75 5.41
C PRO A 149 -6.94 -35.52 6.91
N LYS A 150 -8.06 -35.57 7.64
CA LYS A 150 -8.05 -35.62 9.10
C LYS A 150 -7.34 -36.90 9.52
N SER A 151 -6.06 -36.81 9.88
CA SER A 151 -5.38 -37.85 10.64
C SER A 151 -5.99 -37.89 12.05
N GLY A 152 -6.47 -39.06 12.42
CA GLY A 152 -7.22 -39.31 13.64
C GLY A 152 -6.46 -39.03 14.94
N GLY A 153 -7.24 -38.75 15.97
CA GLY A 153 -6.80 -38.63 17.36
C GLY A 153 -8.01 -38.62 18.27
N SER A 154 -8.27 -39.79 18.85
CA SER A 154 -9.40 -40.16 19.69
C SER A 154 -9.34 -39.53 21.09
N GLY A 155 -10.49 -39.14 21.66
CA GLY A 155 -10.67 -39.00 23.12
C GLY A 155 -11.73 -37.96 23.54
N PRO A 156 -12.51 -38.17 24.63
CA PRO A 156 -13.96 -37.89 24.64
C PRO A 156 -14.49 -36.82 25.64
N SER A 157 -15.67 -36.25 25.30
CA SER A 157 -16.89 -35.89 26.09
C SER A 157 -16.81 -34.99 27.35
N THR A 158 -17.25 -33.70 27.32
CA THR A 158 -18.57 -33.06 27.75
C THR A 158 -18.80 -32.86 29.28
N PRO A 159 -19.75 -32.02 29.81
CA PRO A 159 -20.65 -30.97 29.25
C PRO A 159 -20.81 -29.65 30.10
N GLU A 160 -21.70 -28.75 29.61
CA GLU A 160 -22.64 -27.84 30.32
C GLU A 160 -22.23 -26.43 30.83
N GLY A 161 -23.12 -25.44 30.55
CA GLY A 161 -23.07 -24.09 31.09
C GLY A 161 -23.89 -23.05 30.31
N SER A 162 -25.22 -23.10 30.42
CA SER A 162 -26.18 -22.13 29.88
C SER A 162 -26.05 -20.73 30.50
N GLN A 163 -26.21 -19.66 29.71
CA GLN A 163 -27.15 -18.53 29.97
C GLN A 163 -27.01 -17.41 28.91
N SER A 164 -28.14 -17.05 28.29
CA SER A 164 -28.35 -15.77 27.59
C SER A 164 -28.86 -14.72 28.57
N PRO A 165 -28.65 -13.42 28.29
CA PRO A 165 -29.83 -12.53 28.22
C PRO A 165 -29.88 -11.60 26.99
N LEU A 166 -31.10 -11.19 26.69
CA LEU A 166 -31.61 -10.37 25.56
C LEU A 166 -31.15 -8.89 25.52
N PRO A 167 -31.42 -8.17 24.39
CA PRO A 167 -30.71 -6.96 23.99
C PRO A 167 -31.40 -5.65 24.41
N LYS A 168 -30.62 -4.57 24.56
CA LYS A 168 -31.14 -3.19 24.66
C LYS A 168 -30.29 -2.21 23.85
N GLY A 169 -30.98 -1.31 23.14
CA GLY A 169 -30.47 0.01 22.76
C GLY A 169 -30.17 0.21 21.27
N LYS A 170 -31.18 0.61 20.48
CA LYS A 170 -30.99 1.23 19.16
C LYS A 170 -30.39 2.62 19.37
N GLY A 171 -29.12 2.78 19.00
CA GLY A 171 -28.52 4.08 18.71
C GLY A 171 -27.96 3.99 17.29
N GLU A 172 -28.33 4.94 16.44
CA GLU A 172 -27.80 5.10 15.09
C GLU A 172 -26.29 5.37 15.17
N GLN A 173 -25.50 4.29 15.21
CA GLN A 173 -24.06 4.35 15.13
C GLN A 173 -23.70 4.41 13.66
N GLN A 174 -23.09 5.54 13.25
CA GLN A 174 -22.29 5.59 12.04
C GLN A 174 -21.37 4.35 12.02
N PRO A 175 -21.24 3.64 10.88
CA PRO A 175 -20.44 2.43 10.85
C PRO A 175 -19.02 2.77 11.32
N PRO A 176 -18.42 1.95 12.21
CA PRO A 176 -17.11 2.23 12.76
C PRO A 176 -16.12 2.45 11.62
N ARG A 177 -15.31 3.50 11.70
CA ARG A 177 -14.12 3.63 10.83
C ARG A 177 -13.24 2.42 11.12
N GLY A 178 -13.35 1.39 10.28
CA GLY A 178 -12.56 0.17 10.40
C GLY A 178 -11.07 0.50 10.47
N SER A 179 -10.32 -0.31 11.20
CA SER A 179 -8.86 -0.18 11.26
C SER A 179 -8.27 -0.18 9.85
N PRO A 180 -7.15 0.53 9.57
CA PRO A 180 -6.49 0.45 8.27
C PRO A 180 -6.27 -1.03 7.88
N GLY A 181 -6.79 -1.43 6.73
CA GLY A 181 -6.75 -2.82 6.27
C GLY A 181 -7.97 -3.71 6.62
N GLU A 182 -8.97 -3.24 7.37
CA GLU A 182 -10.18 -4.03 7.63
C GLU A 182 -11.23 -3.80 6.54
N PHE A 183 -11.63 -4.88 5.87
CA PHE A 183 -12.52 -4.85 4.71
C PHE A 183 -13.59 -5.94 4.88
N THR A 184 -14.84 -5.54 5.09
CA THR A 184 -15.93 -6.49 5.38
C THR A 184 -16.46 -7.16 4.12
N LYS A 185 -17.15 -8.30 4.28
CA LYS A 185 -17.81 -8.99 3.15
C LYS A 185 -18.88 -8.12 2.48
N GLN A 186 -19.62 -7.33 3.25
CA GLN A 186 -20.64 -6.43 2.71
C GLN A 186 -20.02 -5.26 1.93
N GLU A 187 -18.92 -4.68 2.43
CA GLU A 187 -18.16 -3.67 1.67
C GLU A 187 -17.62 -4.26 0.35
N ALA A 188 -17.20 -5.53 0.35
CA ALA A 188 -16.75 -6.23 -0.87
C ALA A 188 -17.82 -6.32 -1.94
N GLU A 189 -19.02 -6.73 -1.54
CA GLU A 189 -20.14 -6.87 -2.46
C GLU A 189 -20.54 -5.51 -3.04
N ARG A 190 -20.63 -4.48 -2.19
CA ARG A 190 -20.92 -3.10 -2.64
C ARG A 190 -19.87 -2.57 -3.60
N TRP A 191 -18.59 -2.79 -3.30
CA TRP A 191 -17.50 -2.34 -4.16
C TRP A 191 -17.51 -3.03 -5.52
N LEU A 192 -17.69 -4.35 -5.56
CA LEU A 192 -17.77 -5.11 -6.81
C LEU A 192 -18.95 -4.64 -7.68
N GLN A 193 -20.12 -4.39 -7.07
CA GLN A 193 -21.27 -3.86 -7.79
C GLN A 193 -20.98 -2.49 -8.41
N ALA A 194 -20.32 -1.59 -7.67
CA ALA A 194 -19.93 -0.27 -8.17
C ALA A 194 -18.98 -0.37 -9.38
N LEU A 195 -18.00 -1.27 -9.33
CA LEU A 195 -17.07 -1.52 -10.44
C LEU A 195 -17.76 -2.09 -11.68
N GLU A 196 -18.69 -3.02 -11.50
CA GLU A 196 -19.49 -3.55 -12.60
C GLU A 196 -20.34 -2.46 -13.26
N ALA A 197 -20.97 -1.60 -12.46
CA ALA A 197 -21.74 -0.46 -12.97
C ALA A 197 -20.87 0.50 -13.79
N GLU A 198 -19.67 0.85 -13.29
CA GLU A 198 -18.72 1.70 -13.99
C GLU A 198 -18.24 1.09 -15.33
N ARG A 199 -18.00 -0.23 -15.36
CA ARG A 199 -17.64 -0.96 -16.59
C ARG A 199 -18.78 -0.95 -17.60
N ARG A 200 -20.02 -1.13 -17.15
CA ARG A 200 -21.22 -1.07 -18.01
C ARG A 200 -21.38 0.31 -18.61
N ALA A 201 -21.24 1.36 -17.80
CA ALA A 201 -21.29 2.75 -18.25
C ALA A 201 -20.22 3.03 -19.32
N ARG A 202 -18.96 2.66 -19.07
CA ARG A 202 -17.88 2.82 -20.07
C ARG A 202 -18.13 2.08 -21.38
N ARG A 203 -18.72 0.87 -21.32
CA ARG A 203 -19.09 0.10 -22.54
C ARG A 203 -20.22 0.76 -23.31
N GLN A 204 -21.17 1.38 -22.63
CA GLN A 204 -22.26 2.10 -23.28
C GLN A 204 -21.74 3.38 -23.95
N GLU A 205 -20.86 4.12 -23.26
CA GLU A 205 -20.22 5.32 -23.81
C GLU A 205 -19.31 5.02 -25.01
N SER A 206 -18.57 3.90 -24.99
CA SER A 206 -17.76 3.51 -26.14
C SER A 206 -18.63 3.16 -27.36
N LYS A 207 -19.79 2.53 -27.14
CA LYS A 207 -20.74 2.19 -28.21
C LYS A 207 -21.40 3.44 -28.80
N SER A 208 -21.84 4.38 -27.97
CA SER A 208 -22.44 5.61 -28.47
C SER A 208 -21.44 6.45 -29.29
N LYS A 209 -20.16 6.47 -28.89
CA LYS A 209 -19.09 7.14 -29.66
C LYS A 209 -18.79 6.44 -30.99
N SER A 210 -18.81 5.10 -31.03
CA SER A 210 -18.62 4.38 -32.30
C SER A 210 -19.77 4.60 -33.27
N ASP A 211 -21.00 4.67 -32.77
CA ASP A 211 -22.20 4.89 -33.58
C ASP A 211 -22.26 6.32 -34.14
N GLN A 212 -21.76 7.32 -33.39
CA GLN A 212 -21.63 8.71 -33.86
C GLN A 212 -20.46 8.94 -34.82
N GLY A 213 -19.34 8.23 -34.65
CA GLY A 213 -18.15 8.35 -35.53
C GLY A 213 -18.28 7.64 -36.88
N GLY A 214 -19.24 6.71 -37.02
CA GLY A 214 -19.51 5.99 -38.27
C GLY A 214 -20.31 6.78 -39.30
N GLY A 215 -20.94 7.89 -38.92
CA GLY A 215 -21.86 8.66 -39.75
C GLY A 215 -21.25 9.77 -40.62
N ASN A 216 -19.93 10.00 -40.57
CA ASN A 216 -19.27 11.10 -41.30
C ASN A 216 -18.16 10.58 -42.24
N ARG A 217 -18.54 9.64 -43.12
CA ARG A 217 -17.75 9.26 -44.30
C ARG A 217 -18.62 9.53 -45.53
N ASP A 218 -18.78 10.81 -45.82
CA ASP A 218 -19.26 11.27 -47.11
C ASP A 218 -18.08 11.26 -48.11
N TRP A 219 -18.46 10.98 -49.35
CA TRP A 219 -17.71 10.55 -50.53
C TRP A 219 -16.74 11.59 -51.08
#